data_AF-A0A4U8UIY1-F1
#
_entry.id   AF-A0A4U8UIY1-F1
#
_cell.length_a   1.000
_cell.length_b   1.000
_cell.length_c   1.000
_cell.angle_alpha   90.00
_cell.angle_beta   90.00
_cell.angle_gamma   90.00
#
_symmetry.space_group_name_H-M   'P 1'
#
loop_
_entity.id
_entity.type
_entity.pdbx_description
1 polymer ?
#
loop_
_entity_poly.entity_id
_entity_poly.type
_entity_poly.pdbx_seq_one_letter_code
_entity_poly.pdbx_strand_id
1 'polypeptide(L)'
;MPADSIVVTVDIAAAVDTVTTTVDEPLESIDFERQLGEDYLRLLQDDVLTDFTIRIGNRDIRTHRAILAARSPVFAAMFAHSDTKEAKEGVLVIEDLDYEVVKDMLMFIYSGRTSGKPDLAHDLLVAADKYRLDELKRYCEQAMIQDITTDNVCQQFVIGHMYNADRLKQRAADFMKLNLTAITNTSGWDELITQHPSLVTSIVRYVDCKKAPSCDDVSNSNRI
;
A
#
# COMPACT_ATOMS: atom_id res chain seq x y z
N MET A 1 -64.57 -60.45 -47.20
CA MET A 1 -64.23 -60.04 -45.82
C MET A 1 -63.52 -58.69 -45.94
N PRO A 2 -64.06 -57.58 -45.43
CA PRO A 2 -63.36 -56.30 -45.49
C PRO A 2 -62.20 -56.31 -44.48
N ALA A 3 -61.05 -55.79 -44.90
CA ALA A 3 -59.87 -55.64 -44.06
C ALA A 3 -59.97 -54.30 -43.33
N ASP A 4 -60.06 -54.33 -42.00
CA ASP A 4 -60.02 -53.13 -41.18
C ASP A 4 -58.60 -52.57 -41.17
N SER A 5 -58.40 -51.40 -41.78
CA SER A 5 -57.14 -50.65 -41.73
C SER A 5 -57.29 -49.43 -40.82
N ILE A 6 -56.47 -49.36 -39.77
CA ILE A 6 -56.42 -48.19 -38.88
C ILE A 6 -55.36 -47.22 -39.42
N VAL A 7 -55.76 -45.97 -39.67
CA VAL A 7 -54.85 -44.87 -40.03
C VAL A 7 -54.67 -43.98 -38.80
N VAL A 8 -53.43 -43.81 -38.36
CA VAL A 8 -53.07 -42.89 -37.28
C VAL A 8 -52.49 -41.62 -37.89
N THR A 9 -53.23 -40.52 -37.80
CA THR A 9 -52.74 -39.18 -38.12
C THR A 9 -52.12 -38.55 -36.87
N VAL A 10 -50.85 -38.13 -36.97
CA VAL A 10 -50.14 -37.40 -35.93
C VAL A 10 -50.00 -35.96 -36.37
N ASP A 11 -50.69 -35.04 -35.69
CA ASP A 11 -50.48 -33.61 -35.86
C ASP A 11 -49.24 -33.19 -35.07
N ILE A 12 -48.15 -32.91 -35.78
CA ILE A 12 -46.92 -32.39 -35.18
C ILE A 12 -47.01 -30.87 -35.18
N ALA A 13 -47.32 -30.29 -34.03
CA ALA A 13 -47.16 -28.86 -33.80
C ALA A 13 -45.69 -28.58 -33.43
N ALA A 14 -44.91 -28.06 -34.37
CA ALA A 14 -43.58 -27.56 -34.08
C ALA A 14 -43.69 -26.16 -33.47
N ALA A 15 -43.42 -26.04 -32.17
CA ALA A 15 -43.16 -24.74 -31.56
C ALA A 15 -41.80 -24.25 -32.09
N VAL A 16 -41.82 -23.19 -32.90
CA VAL A 16 -40.59 -22.46 -33.22
C VAL A 16 -40.31 -21.57 -32.02
N ASP A 17 -39.46 -22.05 -31.11
CA ASP A 17 -38.87 -21.19 -30.09
C ASP A 17 -37.98 -20.17 -30.81
N THR A 18 -38.49 -18.97 -31.00
CA THR A 18 -37.67 -17.81 -31.35
C THR A 18 -36.70 -17.57 -30.21
N VAL A 19 -35.45 -18.02 -30.37
CA VAL A 19 -34.33 -17.63 -29.53
C VAL A 19 -34.05 -16.16 -29.80
N THR A 20 -34.54 -15.26 -28.95
CA THR A 20 -33.98 -13.92 -28.83
C THR A 20 -32.54 -14.09 -28.34
N THR A 21 -31.58 -14.03 -29.26
CA THR A 21 -30.17 -13.84 -28.91
C THR A 21 -30.05 -12.42 -28.39
N THR A 22 -30.24 -12.25 -27.08
CA THR A 22 -29.61 -11.12 -26.40
C THR A 22 -28.12 -11.36 -26.56
N VAL A 23 -27.48 -10.62 -27.47
CA VAL A 23 -26.04 -10.39 -27.45
C VAL A 23 -25.75 -9.67 -26.15
N ASP A 24 -25.64 -10.46 -25.08
CA ASP A 24 -25.09 -10.04 -23.80
C ASP A 24 -23.58 -9.99 -24.03
N GLU A 25 -23.11 -8.94 -24.73
CA GLU A 25 -21.69 -8.61 -24.71
C GLU A 25 -21.35 -8.31 -23.25
N PRO A 26 -20.48 -9.10 -22.61
CA PRO A 26 -20.05 -8.79 -21.26
C PRO A 26 -19.44 -7.38 -21.32
N LEU A 27 -19.92 -6.46 -20.49
CA LEU A 27 -19.24 -5.18 -20.31
C LEU A 27 -17.78 -5.49 -19.99
N GLU A 28 -16.87 -5.25 -20.93
CA GLU A 28 -15.46 -5.34 -20.66
C GLU A 28 -15.18 -4.48 -19.44
N SER A 29 -14.47 -5.03 -18.45
CA SER A 29 -14.11 -4.29 -17.25
C SER A 29 -13.10 -3.21 -17.62
N ILE A 30 -13.61 -2.07 -18.11
CA ILE A 30 -12.79 -0.89 -18.36
C ILE A 30 -12.28 -0.45 -16.98
N ASP A 31 -10.95 -0.42 -16.85
CA ASP A 31 -10.27 0.02 -15.63
C ASP A 31 -10.33 1.56 -15.55
N PHE A 32 -11.52 2.07 -15.22
CA PHE A 32 -11.80 3.51 -15.16
C PHE A 32 -10.89 4.23 -14.16
N GLU A 33 -10.51 3.56 -13.07
CA GLU A 33 -9.61 4.11 -12.04
C GLU A 33 -8.20 4.31 -12.58
N ARG A 34 -7.70 3.35 -13.37
CA ARG A 34 -6.42 3.49 -14.06
C ARG A 34 -6.40 4.68 -15.00
N GLN A 35 -7.43 4.82 -15.85
CA GLN A 35 -7.47 5.93 -16.80
C GLN A 35 -7.50 7.27 -16.08
N LEU A 36 -8.30 7.40 -15.03
CA LEU A 36 -8.37 8.61 -14.22
C LEU A 36 -7.01 8.97 -13.58
N GLY A 37 -6.30 7.98 -13.05
CA GLY A 37 -4.95 8.19 -12.50
C GLY A 37 -3.94 8.62 -13.56
N GLU A 38 -4.02 8.08 -14.77
CA GLU A 38 -3.19 8.49 -15.90
C GLU A 38 -3.52 9.93 -16.38
N ASP A 39 -4.81 10.30 -16.36
CA ASP A 39 -5.26 11.65 -16.72
C ASP A 39 -4.76 12.70 -15.73
N TYR A 40 -4.85 12.44 -14.42
CA TYR A 40 -4.29 13.33 -13.41
C TYR A 40 -2.76 13.39 -13.48
N LEU A 41 -2.09 12.26 -13.71
CA LEU A 41 -0.64 12.25 -13.83
C LEU A 41 -0.13 13.13 -14.97
N ARG A 42 -0.87 13.23 -16.08
CA ARG A 42 -0.55 14.16 -17.17
C ARG A 42 -0.56 15.62 -16.72
N LEU A 43 -1.45 16.02 -15.81
CA LEU A 43 -1.41 17.39 -15.25
C LEU A 43 -0.09 17.68 -14.54
N LEU A 44 0.46 16.69 -13.82
CA LEU A 44 1.75 16.82 -13.14
C LEU A 44 2.93 16.84 -14.14
N GLN A 45 2.84 16.10 -15.24
CA GLN A 45 3.93 15.99 -16.22
C GLN A 45 4.00 17.16 -17.19
N ASP A 46 2.84 17.68 -17.59
CA ASP A 46 2.72 18.76 -18.57
C ASP A 46 2.75 20.15 -17.92
N ASP A 47 2.74 20.21 -16.59
CA ASP A 47 2.68 21.43 -15.77
C ASP A 47 1.53 22.39 -16.16
N VAL A 48 0.35 21.84 -16.46
CA VAL A 48 -0.81 22.62 -16.94
C VAL A 48 -1.70 23.00 -15.76
N LEU A 49 -2.05 24.28 -15.63
CA LEU A 49 -2.92 24.83 -14.56
C LEU A 49 -2.34 24.73 -13.13
N THR A 50 -1.02 24.62 -13.01
CA THR A 50 -0.33 24.56 -11.71
C THR A 50 -0.41 25.88 -10.94
N ASP A 51 -0.64 25.81 -9.63
CA ASP A 51 -0.80 26.95 -8.71
C ASP A 51 0.09 26.84 -7.45
N PHE A 52 1.01 25.87 -7.44
CA PHE A 52 1.95 25.63 -6.35
C PHE A 52 3.25 25.00 -6.84
N THR A 53 4.35 25.29 -6.17
CA THR A 53 5.67 24.73 -6.49
C THR A 53 6.27 24.02 -5.29
N ILE A 54 6.81 22.83 -5.51
CA ILE A 54 7.63 22.13 -4.52
C ILE A 54 9.09 22.20 -4.99
N ARG A 55 9.95 22.75 -4.16
CA ARG A 55 11.38 22.95 -4.43
C ARG A 55 12.22 21.97 -3.63
N ILE A 56 13.09 21.24 -4.31
CA ILE A 56 14.02 20.26 -3.75
C ILE A 56 15.44 20.61 -4.23
N GLY A 57 16.22 21.25 -3.35
CA GLY A 57 17.49 21.86 -3.72
C GLY A 57 17.32 22.89 -4.83
N ASN A 58 17.95 22.65 -5.99
CA ASN A 58 17.88 23.53 -7.18
C ASN A 58 16.83 23.09 -8.21
N ARG A 59 15.95 22.14 -7.87
CA ARG A 59 14.92 21.61 -8.77
C ARG A 59 13.53 21.96 -8.26
N ASP A 60 12.66 22.33 -9.18
CA ASP A 60 11.28 22.69 -8.91
C ASP A 60 10.33 21.70 -9.59
N ILE A 61 9.25 21.33 -8.90
CA ILE A 61 8.12 20.56 -9.44
C ILE A 61 6.86 21.41 -9.29
N ARG A 62 6.21 21.72 -10.40
CA ARG A 62 4.94 22.47 -10.39
C ARG A 62 3.78 21.52 -10.14
N THR A 63 2.83 21.95 -9.31
CA THR A 63 1.79 21.10 -8.72
C THR A 63 0.48 21.87 -8.52
N HIS A 64 -0.55 21.15 -8.06
CA HIS A 64 -1.90 21.66 -7.86
C HIS A 64 -2.30 21.55 -6.39
N ARG A 65 -2.61 22.69 -5.74
CA ARG A 65 -3.03 22.74 -4.33
C ARG A 65 -4.23 21.85 -4.06
N ALA A 66 -5.21 21.87 -4.96
CA ALA A 66 -6.45 21.11 -4.80
C ALA A 66 -6.19 19.59 -4.74
N ILE A 67 -5.32 19.07 -5.62
CA ILE A 67 -4.98 17.64 -5.65
C ILE A 67 -4.17 17.26 -4.42
N LEU A 68 -3.15 18.06 -4.07
CA LEU A 68 -2.33 17.84 -2.89
C LEU A 68 -3.19 17.82 -1.61
N ALA A 69 -4.09 18.81 -1.44
CA ALA A 69 -5.00 18.90 -0.30
C ALA A 69 -5.98 17.72 -0.22
N ALA A 70 -6.52 17.29 -1.37
CA ALA A 70 -7.46 16.17 -1.40
C ALA A 70 -6.82 14.84 -0.98
N ARG A 71 -5.51 14.68 -1.21
CA ARG A 71 -4.79 13.41 -1.03
C ARG A 71 -3.91 13.37 0.23
N SER A 72 -3.61 14.51 0.83
CA SER A 72 -2.82 14.61 2.05
C SER A 72 -3.44 15.59 3.04
N PRO A 73 -3.79 15.15 4.26
CA PRO A 73 -4.26 16.05 5.31
C PRO A 73 -3.20 17.07 5.75
N VAL A 74 -1.91 16.76 5.58
CA VAL A 74 -0.82 17.71 5.86
C VAL A 74 -0.82 18.86 4.85
N PHE A 75 -0.94 18.57 3.56
CA PHE A 75 -1.11 19.61 2.55
C PHE A 75 -2.43 20.38 2.71
N ALA A 76 -3.53 19.68 3.04
CA ALA A 76 -4.80 20.35 3.32
C ALA A 76 -4.68 21.37 4.47
N ALA A 77 -4.05 20.98 5.58
CA ALA A 77 -3.81 21.86 6.71
C ALA A 77 -2.86 23.03 6.34
N MET A 78 -1.83 22.77 5.54
CA MET A 78 -0.89 23.78 5.06
C MET A 78 -1.60 24.88 4.25
N PHE A 79 -2.57 24.52 3.41
CA PHE A 79 -3.28 25.47 2.55
C PHE A 79 -4.53 26.08 3.18
N ALA A 80 -5.14 25.43 4.18
CA ALA A 80 -6.30 25.97 4.88
C ALA A 80 -6.00 27.25 5.67
N HIS A 81 -4.76 27.41 6.11
CA HIS A 81 -4.32 28.57 6.88
C HIS A 81 -3.62 29.56 5.95
N SER A 82 -4.34 30.60 5.53
CA SER A 82 -3.81 31.65 4.64
C SER A 82 -2.59 32.39 5.21
N ASP A 83 -2.26 32.20 6.48
CA ASP A 83 -1.11 32.80 7.15
C ASP A 83 0.20 32.02 7.05
N THR A 84 0.18 30.78 6.53
CA THR A 84 1.44 30.06 6.29
C THR A 84 2.24 30.71 5.16
N LYS A 85 3.57 30.66 5.29
CA LYS A 85 4.49 31.22 4.29
C LYS A 85 4.27 30.54 2.94
N GLU A 86 4.10 29.23 2.95
CA GLU A 86 3.85 28.39 1.80
C GLU A 86 2.53 28.75 1.12
N ALA A 87 1.47 29.01 1.89
CA ALA A 87 0.19 29.43 1.32
C ALA A 87 0.32 30.77 0.57
N LYS A 88 1.10 31.72 1.12
CA LYS A 88 1.32 33.07 0.56
C LYS A 88 2.29 33.08 -0.61
N GLU A 89 3.41 32.38 -0.50
CA GLU A 89 4.49 32.37 -1.51
C GLU A 89 4.21 31.39 -2.65
N GLY A 90 3.35 30.38 -2.42
CA GLY A 90 3.07 29.33 -3.39
C GLY A 90 4.25 28.39 -3.64
N VAL A 91 5.21 28.35 -2.72
CA VAL A 91 6.38 27.49 -2.78
C VAL A 91 6.55 26.75 -1.45
N LEU A 92 6.73 25.44 -1.50
CA LEU A 92 7.21 24.61 -0.40
C LEU A 92 8.64 24.18 -0.68
N VAL A 93 9.55 24.41 0.25
CA VAL A 93 10.92 23.91 0.17
C VAL A 93 11.03 22.61 0.98
N ILE A 94 11.52 21.55 0.35
CA ILE A 94 11.81 20.26 0.99
C ILE A 94 13.33 20.05 0.96
N GLU A 95 13.95 19.99 2.13
CA GLU A 95 15.41 19.90 2.30
C GLU A 95 15.87 18.51 2.74
N ASP A 96 14.96 17.70 3.29
CA ASP A 96 15.23 16.43 3.95
C ASP A 96 14.88 15.20 3.11
N LEU A 97 14.44 15.38 1.86
CA LEU A 97 14.11 14.30 0.94
C LEU A 97 14.71 14.54 -0.44
N ASP A 98 15.15 13.44 -1.07
CA ASP A 98 15.66 13.48 -2.43
C ASP A 98 14.55 13.74 -3.46
N TYR A 99 14.93 14.37 -4.56
CA TYR A 99 14.00 14.71 -5.65
C TYR A 99 13.27 13.48 -6.21
N GLU A 100 13.95 12.35 -6.35
CA GLU A 100 13.32 11.12 -6.88
C GLU A 100 12.26 10.58 -5.91
N VAL A 101 12.49 10.70 -4.59
CA VAL A 101 11.53 10.30 -3.56
C VAL A 101 10.30 11.20 -3.59
N VAL A 102 10.51 12.52 -3.65
CA VAL A 102 9.40 13.50 -3.73
C VAL A 102 8.62 13.32 -5.04
N LYS A 103 9.31 13.05 -6.15
CA LYS A 103 8.68 12.78 -7.44
C LYS A 103 7.82 11.51 -7.38
N ASP A 104 8.30 10.44 -6.75
CA ASP A 104 7.53 9.19 -6.63
C ASP A 104 6.34 9.36 -5.66
N MET A 105 6.51 10.13 -4.59
CA MET A 105 5.41 10.53 -3.70
C MET A 105 4.34 11.33 -4.47
N LEU A 106 4.73 12.27 -5.32
CA LEU A 106 3.80 13.04 -6.15
C LEU A 106 3.13 12.16 -7.20
N MET A 107 3.85 11.22 -7.82
CA MET A 107 3.24 10.23 -8.71
C MET A 107 2.13 9.46 -7.99
N PHE A 108 2.39 9.03 -6.74
CA PHE A 108 1.37 8.38 -5.92
C PHE A 108 0.18 9.28 -5.62
N ILE A 109 0.41 10.55 -5.28
CA ILE A 109 -0.67 11.51 -5.00
C ILE A 109 -1.61 11.65 -6.22
N TYR A 110 -1.06 11.74 -7.42
CA TYR A 110 -1.84 11.98 -8.64
C TYR A 110 -2.48 10.72 -9.21
N SER A 111 -1.79 9.57 -9.18
CA SER A 111 -2.24 8.36 -9.88
C SER A 111 -2.52 7.16 -8.99
N GLY A 112 -2.28 7.26 -7.67
CA GLY A 112 -2.36 6.13 -6.74
C GLY A 112 -1.29 5.05 -6.98
N ARG A 113 -0.24 5.35 -7.74
CA ARG A 113 0.81 4.41 -8.16
C ARG A 113 2.20 4.97 -7.87
N THR A 114 3.16 4.08 -7.70
CA THR A 114 4.58 4.43 -7.53
C THR A 114 5.41 3.80 -8.64
N SER A 115 6.67 4.20 -8.72
CA SER A 115 7.67 3.60 -9.60
C SER A 115 7.98 2.14 -9.25
N GLY A 116 7.63 1.70 -8.04
CA GLY A 116 7.89 0.35 -7.53
C GLY A 116 9.38 0.05 -7.31
N LYS A 117 10.24 1.07 -7.25
CA LYS A 117 11.67 0.91 -7.02
C LYS A 117 11.95 0.49 -5.57
N PRO A 118 12.52 -0.70 -5.31
CA PRO A 118 12.81 -1.16 -3.96
C PRO A 118 13.77 -0.22 -3.20
N ASP A 119 14.75 0.34 -3.91
CA ASP A 119 15.77 1.23 -3.32
C ASP A 119 15.18 2.52 -2.73
N LEU A 120 14.00 2.96 -3.20
CA LEU A 120 13.32 4.13 -2.67
C LEU A 120 12.36 3.81 -1.52
N ALA A 121 12.10 2.53 -1.24
CA ALA A 121 11.00 2.14 -0.33
C ALA A 121 11.16 2.72 1.08
N HIS A 122 12.39 2.79 1.59
CA HIS A 122 12.68 3.42 2.88
C HIS A 122 12.33 4.91 2.87
N ASP A 123 12.95 5.69 1.98
CA ASP A 123 12.77 7.15 1.98
C ASP A 123 11.34 7.54 1.56
N LEU A 124 10.71 6.72 0.73
CA LEU A 124 9.30 6.88 0.36
C LEU A 124 8.37 6.58 1.54
N LEU A 125 8.72 5.63 2.43
CA LEU A 125 8.01 5.41 3.70
C LEU A 125 8.15 6.64 4.61
N VAL A 126 9.34 7.23 4.70
CA VAL A 126 9.58 8.48 5.46
C VAL A 126 8.70 9.61 4.93
N ALA A 127 8.69 9.80 3.61
CA ALA A 127 7.84 10.80 2.96
C ALA A 127 6.35 10.51 3.19
N ALA A 128 5.92 9.26 3.09
CA ALA A 128 4.54 8.86 3.31
C ALA A 128 4.07 9.13 4.74
N ASP A 129 4.91 8.88 5.75
CA ASP A 129 4.59 9.21 7.14
C ASP A 129 4.52 10.74 7.34
N LYS A 130 5.53 11.48 6.84
CA LYS A 130 5.61 12.95 6.95
C LYS A 130 4.40 13.65 6.35
N TYR A 131 3.91 13.20 5.19
CA TYR A 131 2.75 13.78 4.50
C TYR A 131 1.45 13.01 4.75
N ARG A 132 1.44 12.06 5.69
CA ARG A 132 0.26 11.28 6.10
C ARG A 132 -0.47 10.60 4.93
N LEU A 133 0.31 9.92 4.10
CA LEU A 133 -0.14 9.12 2.95
C LEU A 133 -0.22 7.64 3.36
N ASP A 134 -1.25 7.27 4.12
CA ASP A 134 -1.34 5.96 4.77
C ASP A 134 -1.34 4.76 3.78
N GLU A 135 -1.90 4.94 2.58
CA GLU A 135 -1.87 3.94 1.50
C GLU A 135 -0.47 3.71 0.96
N LEU A 136 0.27 4.79 0.71
CA LEU A 136 1.66 4.73 0.27
C LEU A 136 2.56 4.12 1.33
N LYS A 137 2.34 4.49 2.60
CA LYS A 137 3.05 3.92 3.74
C LYS A 137 2.87 2.40 3.80
N ARG A 138 1.62 1.92 3.69
CA ARG A 138 1.31 0.47 3.64
C ARG A 138 1.97 -0.25 2.46
N TYR A 139 2.03 0.41 1.30
CA TYR A 139 2.72 -0.13 0.13
C TYR A 139 4.23 -0.28 0.39
N CYS A 140 4.87 0.75 0.93
CA CYS A 140 6.30 0.72 1.26
C CYS A 140 6.60 -0.34 2.33
N GLU A 141 5.77 -0.44 3.37
CA GLU A 141 5.88 -1.51 4.37
C GLU A 141 5.85 -2.90 3.72
N GLN A 142 4.93 -3.13 2.78
CA GLN A 142 4.83 -4.42 2.10
C GLN A 142 6.07 -4.72 1.24
N ALA A 143 6.59 -3.73 0.51
CA ALA A 143 7.81 -3.89 -0.28
C ALA A 143 9.02 -4.21 0.62
N MET A 144 9.16 -3.49 1.72
CA MET A 144 10.24 -3.70 2.69
C MET A 144 10.13 -5.06 3.41
N ILE A 145 8.92 -5.51 3.73
CA ILE A 145 8.67 -6.85 4.29
C ILE A 145 9.12 -7.97 3.34
N GLN A 146 8.90 -7.79 2.03
CA GLN A 146 9.29 -8.77 1.02
C GLN A 146 10.82 -8.87 0.84
N ASP A 147 11.55 -7.82 1.23
CA ASP A 147 13.00 -7.73 1.15
C ASP A 147 13.71 -8.07 2.48
N ILE A 148 13.00 -8.54 3.51
CA ILE A 148 13.63 -8.88 4.81
C ILE A 148 14.64 -10.01 4.65
N THR A 149 15.86 -9.76 5.12
CA THR A 149 16.99 -10.71 5.19
C THR A 149 17.63 -10.67 6.58
N THR A 150 18.50 -11.63 6.89
CA THR A 150 19.26 -11.62 8.16
C THR A 150 20.13 -10.38 8.34
N ASP A 151 20.59 -9.79 7.24
CA ASP A 151 21.52 -8.67 7.26
C ASP A 151 20.81 -7.33 7.45
N ASN A 152 19.59 -7.19 6.91
CA ASN A 152 18.84 -5.93 6.96
C ASN A 152 17.73 -5.89 8.03
N VAL A 153 17.34 -7.02 8.63
CA VAL A 153 16.16 -7.07 9.53
C VAL A 153 16.28 -6.14 10.73
N CYS A 154 17.48 -5.94 11.28
CA CYS A 154 17.74 -4.98 12.36
C CYS A 154 17.35 -3.56 11.94
N GLN A 155 17.83 -3.11 10.79
CA GLN A 155 17.49 -1.81 10.24
C GLN A 155 15.98 -1.70 9.95
N GLN A 156 15.37 -2.72 9.33
CA GLN A 156 13.94 -2.77 9.04
C GLN A 156 13.07 -2.63 10.32
N PHE A 157 13.49 -3.26 11.42
CA PHE A 157 12.79 -3.13 12.71
C PHE A 157 12.90 -1.71 13.29
N VAL A 158 14.08 -1.09 13.20
CA VAL A 158 14.28 0.32 13.63
C VAL A 158 13.39 1.25 12.83
N ILE A 159 13.39 1.11 11.49
CA ILE A 159 12.54 1.91 10.59
C ILE A 159 11.06 1.74 10.95
N GLY A 160 10.63 0.48 11.11
CA GLY A 160 9.27 0.14 11.53
C GLY A 160 8.86 0.83 12.83
N HIS A 161 9.78 0.93 13.79
CA HIS A 161 9.53 1.65 15.03
C HIS A 161 9.53 3.18 14.87
N MET A 162 10.53 3.74 14.19
CA MET A 162 10.71 5.19 14.06
C MET A 162 9.56 5.88 13.35
N TYR A 163 9.04 5.24 12.31
CA TYR A 163 8.00 5.80 11.46
C TYR A 163 6.62 5.18 11.74
N ASN A 164 6.40 4.55 12.90
CA ASN A 164 5.13 3.91 13.26
C ASN A 164 4.59 3.00 12.13
N ALA A 165 5.47 2.22 11.52
CA ALA A 165 5.17 1.25 10.49
C ALA A 165 5.02 -0.13 11.16
N ASP A 166 3.86 -0.31 11.81
CA ASP A 166 3.61 -1.43 12.71
C ASP A 166 3.68 -2.80 12.03
N ARG A 167 3.25 -2.89 10.76
CA ARG A 167 3.28 -4.17 10.03
C ARG A 167 4.72 -4.56 9.70
N LEU A 168 5.53 -3.60 9.24
CA LEU A 168 6.97 -3.83 9.02
C LEU A 168 7.66 -4.23 10.33
N LYS A 169 7.42 -3.48 11.41
CA LYS A 169 8.00 -3.75 12.73
C LYS A 169 7.65 -5.16 13.23
N GLN A 170 6.38 -5.56 13.15
CA GLN A 170 5.93 -6.88 13.59
C GLN A 170 6.58 -7.99 12.76
N ARG A 171 6.59 -7.86 11.42
CA ARG A 171 7.18 -8.87 10.55
C ARG A 171 8.70 -8.98 10.71
N ALA A 172 9.39 -7.87 10.93
CA ALA A 172 10.80 -7.88 11.28
C ALA A 172 11.05 -8.59 12.62
N ALA A 173 10.23 -8.32 13.65
CA ALA A 173 10.33 -9.00 14.94
C ALA A 173 10.08 -10.51 14.85
N ASP A 174 9.10 -10.94 14.05
CA ASP A 174 8.82 -12.35 13.79
C ASP A 174 10.00 -13.03 13.09
N PHE A 175 10.59 -12.37 12.08
CA PHE A 175 11.76 -12.88 11.39
C PHE A 175 12.97 -12.99 12.32
N MET A 176 13.19 -11.98 13.18
CA MET A 176 14.23 -12.00 14.21
C MET A 176 14.08 -13.18 15.17
N LYS A 177 12.86 -13.42 15.63
CA LYS A 177 12.56 -14.52 16.56
C LYS A 177 12.91 -15.89 15.97
N LEU A 178 12.73 -16.07 14.66
CA LEU A 178 13.04 -17.33 13.97
C LEU A 178 14.53 -17.49 13.65
N ASN A 179 15.29 -16.40 13.53
CA ASN A 179 16.68 -16.41 13.04
C ASN A 179 17.67 -15.76 14.02
N LEU A 180 17.31 -15.68 15.31
CA LEU A 180 18.02 -14.85 16.30
C LEU A 180 19.51 -15.16 16.37
N THR A 181 19.89 -16.44 16.35
CA THR A 181 21.29 -16.89 16.40
C THR A 181 22.13 -16.42 15.22
N ALA A 182 21.55 -16.34 14.02
CA ALA A 182 22.24 -15.81 12.85
C ALA A 182 22.38 -14.28 12.96
N ILE A 183 21.30 -13.61 13.37
CA ILE A 183 21.22 -12.15 13.46
C ILE A 183 22.16 -11.59 14.53
N THR A 184 22.31 -12.25 15.68
CA THR A 184 23.21 -11.78 16.74
C THR A 184 24.69 -11.74 16.34
N ASN A 185 25.05 -12.34 15.19
CA ASN A 185 26.41 -12.33 14.65
C ASN A 185 26.58 -11.32 13.50
N THR A 186 25.56 -10.55 13.13
CA THR A 186 25.65 -9.55 12.06
C THR A 186 26.06 -8.18 12.60
N SER A 187 26.72 -7.38 11.76
CA SER A 187 27.06 -5.98 12.12
C SER A 187 25.82 -5.14 12.40
N GLY A 188 24.69 -5.44 11.73
CA GLY A 188 23.42 -4.77 11.97
C GLY A 188 22.89 -4.95 13.40
N TRP A 189 23.20 -6.08 14.04
CA TRP A 189 22.87 -6.30 15.46
C TRP A 189 23.75 -5.48 16.40
N ASP A 190 25.05 -5.41 16.13
CA ASP A 190 25.98 -4.58 16.91
C ASP A 190 25.62 -3.09 16.82
N GLU A 191 25.25 -2.62 15.64
CA GLU A 191 24.74 -1.27 15.41
C GLU A 191 23.44 -1.02 16.17
N LEU A 192 22.50 -1.98 16.15
CA LEU A 192 21.23 -1.88 16.89
C LEU A 192 21.45 -1.75 18.40
N ILE A 193 22.36 -2.53 18.98
CA ILE A 193 22.69 -2.44 20.41
C ILE A 193 23.28 -1.07 20.74
N THR A 194 24.17 -0.57 19.88
CA THR A 194 24.92 0.67 20.11
C THR A 194 24.02 1.89 19.96
N GLN A 195 23.22 1.95 18.90
CA GLN A 195 22.42 3.13 18.54
C GLN A 195 21.04 3.13 19.19
N HIS A 196 20.46 1.94 19.44
CA HIS A 196 19.07 1.81 19.91
C HIS A 196 18.89 0.74 21.01
N PRO A 197 19.53 0.87 22.18
CA PRO A 197 19.47 -0.14 23.25
C PRO A 197 18.05 -0.41 23.80
N SER A 198 17.16 0.58 23.74
CA SER A 198 15.74 0.43 24.12
C SER A 198 14.97 -0.53 23.19
N LEU A 199 15.37 -0.60 21.91
CA LEU A 199 14.76 -1.49 20.93
C LEU A 199 15.18 -2.94 21.12
N VAL A 200 16.42 -3.17 21.55
CA VAL A 200 16.88 -4.50 21.97
C VAL A 200 16.01 -5.04 23.11
N THR A 201 15.71 -4.19 24.10
CA THR A 201 14.82 -4.60 25.21
C THR A 201 13.42 -4.98 24.70
N SER A 202 12.93 -4.28 23.69
CA SER A 202 11.63 -4.59 23.06
C SER A 202 11.67 -5.92 22.30
N ILE A 203 12.78 -6.22 21.61
CA ILE A 203 13.01 -7.50 20.93
C ILE A 203 13.09 -8.64 21.96
N VAL A 204 13.87 -8.48 23.03
CA VAL A 204 13.99 -9.50 24.10
C VAL A 204 12.63 -9.80 24.69
N ARG A 205 11.84 -8.76 25.05
CA ARG A 205 10.46 -8.95 25.53
C ARG A 205 9.56 -9.67 24.52
N TYR A 206 9.72 -9.38 23.23
CA TYR A 206 8.96 -10.03 22.17
C TYR A 206 9.34 -11.51 21.98
N VAL A 207 10.62 -11.83 22.11
CA VAL A 207 11.15 -13.20 22.04
C VAL A 207 10.73 -14.01 23.26
N ASP A 208 10.88 -13.43 24.47
CA ASP A 208 10.51 -14.04 25.76
C ASP A 208 9.01 -14.32 25.87
N CYS A 209 8.18 -13.66 25.06
CA CYS A 209 6.78 -13.98 24.91
C CYS A 209 6.61 -15.35 24.19
N LYS A 210 6.85 -16.44 24.93
CA LYS A 210 6.29 -17.79 24.76
C LYS A 210 6.07 -18.46 26.12
N LYS A 211 4.80 -18.43 26.57
CA LYS A 211 4.02 -19.54 27.17
C LYS A 211 2.63 -19.02 27.55
N ALA A 212 1.70 -18.98 26.61
CA ALA A 212 0.29 -19.18 26.92
C ALA A 212 -0.14 -20.40 26.09
N PRO A 213 -0.40 -21.57 26.71
CA PRO A 213 -1.08 -22.65 26.02
C PRO A 213 -2.47 -22.16 25.62
N SER A 214 -2.90 -22.53 24.42
CA SER A 214 -4.29 -22.48 23.99
C SER A 214 -5.16 -23.13 25.07
N CYS A 215 -6.11 -22.38 25.62
CA CYS A 215 -7.21 -22.95 26.39
C CYS A 215 -8.19 -23.62 25.44
N ASP A 216 -7.83 -24.77 24.90
CA ASP A 216 -8.76 -25.78 24.43
C ASP A 216 -8.35 -27.09 25.11
N ASP A 217 -9.34 -27.85 25.59
CA ASP A 217 -9.26 -29.09 26.37
C ASP A 217 -9.15 -28.99 27.90
N VAL A 218 -10.21 -28.47 28.55
CA VAL A 218 -10.75 -29.12 29.76
C VAL A 218 -12.28 -29.03 29.78
N SER A 219 -12.95 -29.89 29.03
CA SER A 219 -14.31 -30.32 29.38
C SER A 219 -14.59 -31.71 28.79
N ASN A 220 -13.90 -32.73 29.28
CA ASN A 220 -14.44 -34.08 29.23
C ASN A 220 -13.92 -34.94 30.39
N SER A 221 -14.47 -34.70 31.59
CA SER A 221 -14.56 -35.74 32.61
C SER A 221 -15.62 -35.32 33.63
N ASN A 222 -16.83 -35.84 33.46
CA ASN A 222 -17.62 -36.36 34.57
C ASN A 222 -18.68 -37.31 34.02
N ARG A 223 -18.25 -38.57 33.84
CA ARG A 223 -19.06 -39.75 34.08
C ARG A 223 -18.97 -40.03 35.57
N ILE A 224 -20.10 -39.99 36.27
CA ILE A 224 -20.65 -40.96 37.24
C ILE A 224 -22.08 -40.50 37.53
#